data_AF-A0A224YN91-F1
#
_entry.id   AF-A0A224YN91-F1
#
_cell.length_a   1.000
_cell.length_b   1.000
_cell.length_c   1.000
_cell.angle_alpha   90.00
_cell.angle_beta   90.00
_cell.angle_gamma   90.00
#
_symmetry.space_group_name_H-M   'P 1'
#
loop_
_entity.id
_entity.type
_entity.pdbx_description
1 polymer ?
#
loop_
_entity_poly.entity_id
_entity_poly.type
_entity_poly.pdbx_seq_one_letter_code
_entity_poly.pdbx_strand_id
1 'polypeptide(L)'
;MKIIKENSAFLSNYEVLTLLKGLQSDKKGGKASGPRTVPNLATVSYETVTYLEGTACIRQTPEHIEDFLRQISELPIKLTKIEKLHLVNHRPTSPVEIQLLIEESEERLSDEDIVTILELVERTLPPREDEEPAEEEGGEAGDEESMQE
;
A
#
# COMPACT_ATOMS: atom_id res chain seq x y z
N MET A 1 -13.15 -32.58 -3.04
CA MET A 1 -12.01 -31.64 -2.95
C MET A 1 -11.43 -31.75 -1.55
N LYS A 2 -10.11 -31.87 -1.39
CA LYS A 2 -9.45 -31.83 -0.07
C LYS A 2 -8.39 -30.73 -0.12
N ILE A 3 -8.24 -29.99 0.97
CA ILE A 3 -7.23 -28.94 1.10
C ILE A 3 -5.89 -29.62 1.34
N ILE A 4 -4.89 -29.32 0.51
CA ILE A 4 -3.53 -29.88 0.62
C ILE A 4 -2.66 -28.96 1.48
N LYS A 5 -2.81 -27.65 1.30
CA LYS A 5 -2.15 -26.60 2.08
C LYS A 5 -3.16 -25.50 2.33
N GLU A 6 -3.34 -25.12 3.59
CA GLU A 6 -4.27 -24.06 3.98
C GLU A 6 -3.72 -22.68 3.56
N ASN A 7 -2.46 -22.40 3.91
CA ASN A 7 -1.79 -21.14 3.56
C ASN A 7 -0.61 -21.42 2.63
N SER A 8 -0.81 -21.21 1.32
CA SER A 8 0.24 -21.46 0.33
C SER A 8 1.13 -20.25 0.07
N ALA A 9 0.57 -19.05 0.12
CA ALA A 9 1.26 -17.81 -0.16
C ALA A 9 0.48 -16.62 0.42
N PHE A 10 1.19 -15.51 0.63
CA PHE A 10 0.58 -14.21 0.87
C PHE A 10 0.60 -13.43 -0.45
N LEU A 11 -0.47 -12.69 -0.71
CA LEU A 11 -0.63 -11.87 -1.91
C LEU A 11 -0.86 -10.43 -1.47
N SER A 12 -0.21 -9.50 -2.16
CA SER A 12 -0.45 -8.07 -2.02
C SER A 12 -1.78 -7.67 -2.65
N ASN A 13 -2.35 -6.58 -2.15
CA ASN A 13 -3.56 -5.98 -2.71
C ASN A 13 -3.38 -5.65 -4.19
N TYR A 14 -2.17 -5.22 -4.59
CA TYR A 14 -1.80 -4.97 -5.99
C TYR A 14 -1.86 -6.23 -6.87
N GLU A 15 -1.30 -7.35 -6.42
CA GLU A 15 -1.35 -8.62 -7.17
C GLU A 15 -2.78 -9.12 -7.32
N VAL A 16 -3.59 -9.02 -6.27
CA VAL A 16 -5.01 -9.39 -6.30
C VAL A 16 -5.78 -8.50 -7.28
N LEU A 17 -5.57 -7.19 -7.24
CA LEU A 17 -6.20 -6.24 -8.16
C LEU A 17 -5.84 -6.54 -9.62
N THR A 18 -4.55 -6.76 -9.90
CA THR A 18 -4.04 -7.08 -11.23
C THR A 18 -4.65 -8.38 -11.76
N LEU A 19 -4.71 -9.41 -10.92
CA LEU A 19 -5.30 -10.70 -11.27
C LEU A 19 -6.80 -10.57 -11.59
N LEU A 20 -7.56 -9.84 -10.76
CA LEU A 20 -8.99 -9.64 -10.96
C LEU A 20 -9.28 -8.82 -12.24
N LYS A 21 -8.50 -7.78 -12.52
CA LYS A 21 -8.60 -7.01 -13.78
C LYS A 21 -8.27 -7.85 -15.01
N GLY A 22 -7.27 -8.74 -14.92
CA GLY A 22 -6.96 -9.72 -15.97
C GLY A 22 -8.14 -10.65 -16.24
N LEU A 23 -8.69 -11.28 -15.19
CA LEU A 23 -9.85 -12.18 -15.28
C LEU A 23 -11.11 -11.52 -15.87
N GLN A 24 -11.33 -10.23 -15.62
CA GLN A 24 -12.42 -9.47 -16.22
C GLN A 24 -12.19 -9.18 -17.71
N SER A 25 -10.94 -8.95 -18.10
CA SER A 25 -10.53 -8.67 -19.48
C SER A 25 -10.67 -9.92 -20.38
N ASP A 26 -10.23 -11.08 -19.89
CA ASP A 26 -10.37 -12.37 -20.60
C ASP A 26 -11.83 -12.74 -20.87
N LYS A 27 -12.75 -12.39 -19.96
CA LYS A 27 -14.20 -12.61 -20.16
C LYS A 27 -14.79 -11.78 -21.30
N LYS A 28 -14.18 -10.64 -21.67
CA LYS A 28 -14.63 -9.79 -22.80
C LYS A 28 -14.13 -10.28 -24.16
N GLY A 29 -13.06 -11.08 -24.22
CA GLY A 29 -12.28 -11.33 -25.43
C GLY A 29 -12.58 -12.60 -26.25
N GLY A 30 -13.19 -13.65 -25.70
CA GLY A 30 -13.39 -14.86 -26.52
C GLY A 30 -14.03 -16.07 -25.86
N LYS A 31 -15.11 -16.55 -26.51
CA LYS A 31 -15.69 -17.90 -26.48
C LYS A 31 -15.92 -18.52 -25.10
N ALA A 32 -17.18 -18.39 -24.67
CA ALA A 32 -17.84 -19.26 -23.70
C ALA A 32 -17.59 -20.75 -24.02
N SER A 33 -16.65 -21.36 -23.31
CA SER A 33 -16.40 -22.81 -23.34
C SER A 33 -15.87 -23.31 -21.98
N GLY A 34 -16.39 -22.75 -20.89
CA GLY A 34 -16.14 -23.19 -19.52
C GLY A 34 -17.40 -23.02 -18.67
N PRO A 35 -17.64 -23.91 -17.69
CA PRO A 35 -18.93 -24.02 -17.03
C PRO A 35 -19.23 -22.75 -16.23
N ARG A 36 -20.33 -22.09 -16.63
CA ARG A 36 -21.11 -21.12 -15.85
C ARG A 36 -20.33 -19.89 -15.40
N THR A 37 -20.72 -18.75 -15.97
CA THR A 37 -20.79 -17.46 -15.26
C THR A 37 -21.44 -17.71 -13.90
N VAL A 38 -20.62 -17.99 -12.88
CA VAL A 38 -21.06 -18.15 -11.51
C VAL A 38 -21.47 -16.75 -11.04
N PRO A 39 -22.76 -16.46 -10.84
CA PRO A 39 -23.23 -15.11 -10.58
C PRO A 39 -22.56 -14.50 -9.34
N ASN A 40 -22.36 -15.33 -8.31
CA ASN A 40 -21.69 -14.93 -7.07
C ASN A 40 -20.23 -14.50 -7.31
N LEU A 41 -19.53 -15.10 -8.28
CA LEU A 41 -18.14 -14.72 -8.60
C LEU A 41 -18.09 -13.33 -9.23
N ALA A 42 -19.09 -12.98 -10.06
CA ALA A 42 -19.15 -11.66 -10.67
C ALA A 42 -19.31 -10.57 -9.60
N THR A 43 -20.25 -10.76 -8.66
CA THR A 43 -20.47 -9.85 -7.54
C THR A 43 -19.22 -9.71 -6.66
N VAL A 44 -18.66 -10.83 -6.18
CA VAL A 44 -17.45 -10.79 -5.35
C VAL A 44 -16.30 -10.12 -6.09
N SER A 45 -16.08 -10.43 -7.37
CA SER A 45 -15.00 -9.80 -8.15
C SER A 45 -15.20 -8.29 -8.31
N TYR A 46 -16.45 -7.84 -8.49
CA TYR A 46 -16.76 -6.42 -8.65
C TYR A 46 -16.60 -5.66 -7.34
N GLU A 47 -17.15 -6.18 -6.24
CA GLU A 47 -17.02 -5.58 -4.91
C GLU A 47 -15.57 -5.52 -4.46
N THR A 48 -14.79 -6.59 -4.65
CA THR A 48 -13.36 -6.61 -4.31
C THR A 48 -12.56 -5.63 -5.15
N VAL A 49 -12.80 -5.55 -6.47
CA VAL A 49 -12.12 -4.54 -7.31
C VAL A 49 -12.50 -3.14 -6.88
N THR A 50 -13.78 -2.86 -6.64
CA THR A 50 -14.25 -1.54 -6.18
C THR A 50 -13.59 -1.14 -4.86
N TYR A 51 -13.47 -2.07 -3.91
CA TYR A 51 -12.77 -1.83 -2.65
C TYR A 51 -11.29 -1.54 -2.87
N LEU A 52 -10.59 -2.38 -3.66
CA LEU A 52 -9.16 -2.24 -3.92
C LEU A 52 -8.83 -0.98 -4.73
N GLU A 53 -9.73 -0.52 -5.59
CA GLU A 53 -9.58 0.75 -6.32
C GLU A 53 -9.64 1.97 -5.40
N GLY A 54 -10.34 1.89 -4.26
CA GLY A 54 -10.32 2.90 -3.21
C GLY A 54 -9.10 2.82 -2.27
N THR A 55 -8.13 1.96 -2.54
CA THR A 55 -6.91 1.83 -1.72
C THR A 55 -5.68 2.39 -2.44
N ALA A 56 -4.58 2.61 -1.70
CA ALA A 56 -3.29 3.07 -2.21
C ALA A 56 -2.73 2.21 -3.36
N CYS A 57 -3.21 0.98 -3.50
CA CYS A 57 -2.69 -0.01 -4.44
C CYS A 57 -3.03 0.25 -5.91
N ILE A 58 -3.97 1.17 -6.21
CA ILE A 58 -4.37 1.46 -7.59
C ILE A 58 -3.26 2.15 -8.41
N ARG A 59 -2.43 2.97 -7.76
CA ARG A 59 -1.33 3.71 -8.40
C ARG A 59 0.02 3.01 -8.28
N GLN A 60 0.11 1.98 -7.43
CA GLN A 60 1.32 1.19 -7.26
C GLN A 60 1.66 0.44 -8.56
N THR A 61 2.96 0.29 -8.81
CA THR A 61 3.50 -0.49 -9.94
C THR A 61 4.38 -1.58 -9.36
N PRO A 62 4.69 -2.66 -10.10
CA PRO A 62 5.53 -3.74 -9.57
C PRO A 62 6.93 -3.21 -9.24
N GLU A 63 7.41 -2.21 -9.99
CA GLU A 63 8.69 -1.54 -9.77
C GLU A 63 8.74 -0.84 -8.41
N HIS A 64 7.68 -0.11 -8.03
CA HIS A 64 7.59 0.52 -6.71
C HIS A 64 7.64 -0.50 -5.56
N ILE A 65 6.97 -1.64 -5.72
CA ILE A 65 6.93 -2.70 -4.70
C ILE A 65 8.29 -3.39 -4.58
N GLU A 66 8.94 -3.71 -5.70
CA GLU A 66 10.27 -4.32 -5.71
C GLU A 66 11.32 -3.40 -5.09
N ASP A 67 11.30 -2.11 -5.44
CA ASP A 67 12.22 -1.12 -4.92
C ASP A 67 12.03 -0.91 -3.40
N PHE A 68 10.78 -0.81 -2.95
CA PHE A 68 10.45 -0.74 -1.53
C PHE A 68 10.94 -1.97 -0.75
N LEU A 69 10.66 -3.18 -1.26
CA LEU A 69 11.08 -4.42 -0.60
C LEU A 69 12.60 -4.55 -0.54
N ARG A 70 13.30 -4.08 -1.59
CA ARG A 70 14.76 -4.05 -1.63
C ARG A 70 15.31 -3.08 -0.59
N GLN A 71 14.84 -1.85 -0.56
CA GLN A 71 15.33 -0.84 0.38
C GLN A 71 15.01 -1.23 1.84
N ILE A 72 13.82 -1.77 2.13
CA ILE A 72 13.50 -2.31 3.45
C ILE A 72 14.44 -3.46 3.84
N SER A 73 14.86 -4.28 2.88
CA SER A 73 15.79 -5.39 3.17
C SER A 73 17.22 -4.95 3.42
N GLU A 74 17.61 -3.78 2.92
CA GLU A 74 18.92 -3.17 3.14
C GLU A 74 19.00 -2.47 4.50
N LEU A 75 17.86 -2.07 5.08
CA LEU A 75 17.80 -1.50 6.43
C LEU A 75 18.14 -2.56 7.50
N PRO A 76 18.78 -2.17 8.62
CA PRO A 76 19.07 -3.07 9.75
C PRO A 76 17.82 -3.50 10.53
N ILE A 77 16.63 -3.12 10.07
CA ILE A 77 15.35 -3.32 10.72
C ILE A 77 14.81 -4.72 10.40
N LYS A 78 14.55 -5.51 11.45
CA LYS A 78 13.98 -6.85 11.31
C LYS A 78 12.47 -6.80 11.23
N LEU A 79 11.95 -6.62 10.03
CA LEU A 79 10.53 -6.75 9.72
C LEU A 79 10.17 -8.16 9.23
N THR A 80 9.06 -8.70 9.72
CA THR A 80 8.48 -9.96 9.26
C THR A 80 7.88 -9.80 7.87
N LYS A 81 7.65 -10.91 7.16
CA LYS A 81 7.04 -10.87 5.81
C LYS A 81 5.66 -10.24 5.81
N ILE A 82 4.89 -10.44 6.89
CA ILE A 82 3.54 -9.92 7.04
C ILE A 82 3.57 -8.41 7.30
N GLU A 83 4.48 -7.94 8.15
CA GLU A 83 4.69 -6.50 8.40
C GLU A 83 5.04 -5.76 7.09
N LYS A 84 5.97 -6.32 6.30
CA LYS A 84 6.31 -5.76 4.97
C LYS A 84 5.09 -5.69 4.04
N LEU A 85 4.26 -6.74 4.04
CA LEU A 85 3.04 -6.79 3.25
C LEU A 85 2.01 -5.75 3.71
N HIS A 86 1.86 -5.57 5.02
CA HIS A 86 0.99 -4.55 5.60
C HIS A 86 1.42 -3.14 5.20
N LEU A 87 2.73 -2.85 5.23
CA LEU A 87 3.26 -1.56 4.80
C LEU A 87 2.94 -1.28 3.32
N VAL A 88 3.14 -2.27 2.43
CA VAL A 88 2.80 -2.13 1.00
C VAL A 88 1.31 -1.88 0.80
N ASN A 89 0.45 -2.60 1.53
CA ASN A 89 -0.99 -2.55 1.35
C ASN A 89 -1.65 -1.28 1.92
N HIS A 90 -1.16 -0.79 3.06
CA HIS A 90 -1.78 0.33 3.78
C HIS A 90 -1.10 1.67 3.53
N ARG A 91 0.20 1.67 3.17
CA ARG A 91 1.03 2.87 2.97
C ARG A 91 0.88 3.85 4.15
N PRO A 92 1.54 3.58 5.29
CA PRO A 92 1.37 4.40 6.47
C PRO A 92 1.93 5.81 6.25
N THR A 93 1.20 6.83 6.69
CA THR A 93 1.63 8.24 6.64
C THR A 93 2.00 8.81 8.00
N SER A 94 1.56 8.15 9.07
CA SER A 94 1.79 8.58 10.44
C SER A 94 2.53 7.52 11.26
N PRO A 95 3.39 7.93 12.20
CA PRO A 95 4.01 7.02 13.17
C PRO A 95 2.99 6.14 13.91
N VAL A 96 1.80 6.70 14.20
CA VAL A 96 0.71 5.98 14.88
C VAL A 96 0.21 4.81 14.05
N GLU A 97 0.17 4.95 12.71
CA GLU A 97 -0.23 3.85 11.84
C GLU A 97 0.81 2.72 11.84
N ILE A 98 2.10 3.05 11.89
CA ILE A 98 3.17 2.06 12.00
C ILE A 98 3.03 1.27 13.31
N GLN A 99 2.70 1.94 14.41
CA GLN A 99 2.47 1.27 15.70
C GLN A 99 1.30 0.29 15.66
N LEU A 100 0.28 0.57 14.84
CA LEU A 100 -0.87 -0.31 14.65
C LEU A 100 -0.57 -1.47 13.68
N LEU A 101 0.32 -1.28 12.72
CA LEU A 101 0.65 -2.28 11.70
C LEU A 101 1.75 -3.26 12.14
N ILE A 102 2.64 -2.85 13.06
CA ILE A 102 3.78 -3.63 13.56
C ILE A 102 3.58 -3.97 15.03
N GLU A 103 3.56 -5.27 15.33
CA GLU A 103 3.46 -5.78 16.69
C GLU A 103 4.72 -5.44 17.51
N GLU A 104 4.51 -4.99 18.75
CA GLU A 104 5.57 -4.62 19.71
C GLU A 104 6.56 -3.60 19.13
N SER A 105 6.06 -2.68 18.30
CA SER A 105 6.88 -1.66 17.63
C SER A 105 7.68 -0.80 18.59
N GLU A 106 7.14 -0.45 19.76
CA GLU A 106 7.82 0.35 20.80
C GLU A 106 9.06 -0.34 21.41
N GLU A 107 9.10 -1.68 21.43
CA GLU A 107 10.24 -2.44 21.94
C GLU A 107 11.24 -2.83 20.84
N ARG A 108 10.75 -2.95 19.60
CA ARG A 108 11.53 -3.47 18.46
C ARG A 108 12.11 -2.39 17.56
N LEU A 109 11.51 -1.19 17.53
CA LEU A 109 11.88 -0.10 16.64
C LEU A 109 12.20 1.14 17.48
N SER A 110 13.28 1.82 17.12
CA SER A 110 13.53 3.15 17.63
C SER A 110 12.66 4.19 16.91
N ASP A 111 12.47 5.35 17.52
CA ASP A 111 11.77 6.47 16.86
C ASP A 111 12.45 6.85 15.52
N GLU A 112 13.79 6.72 15.45
CA GLU A 112 14.56 6.95 14.22
C GLU A 112 14.24 5.92 13.12
N ASP A 113 14.05 4.65 13.50
CA ASP A 113 13.66 3.59 12.56
C ASP A 113 12.26 3.84 12.00
N ILE A 114 11.33 4.31 12.85
CA ILE A 114 9.95 4.63 12.44
C ILE A 114 9.95 5.76 11.41
N VAL A 115 10.71 6.83 11.68
CA VAL A 115 10.86 7.95 10.73
C VAL A 115 11.49 7.48 9.42
N THR A 116 12.53 6.65 9.49
CA THR A 116 13.20 6.10 8.30
C THR A 116 12.23 5.25 7.46
N ILE A 117 11.35 4.46 8.08
CA ILE A 117 10.34 3.68 7.38
C ILE A 117 9.32 4.60 6.70
N LEU A 118 8.85 5.66 7.36
CA LEU A 118 7.91 6.62 6.79
C LEU A 118 8.50 7.33 5.57
N GLU A 119 9.72 7.85 5.68
CA GLU A 119 10.43 8.49 4.56
C GLU A 119 10.60 7.52 3.38
N LEU A 120 10.91 6.26 3.67
CA LEU A 120 11.05 5.25 2.64
C LEU A 120 9.72 4.96 1.94
N VAL A 121 8.64 4.84 2.70
CA VAL A 121 7.27 4.64 2.19
C VAL A 121 6.86 5.82 1.30
N GLU A 122 7.11 7.06 1.74
CA GLU A 122 6.79 8.27 0.97
C GLU A 122 7.59 8.35 -0.34
N ARG A 123 8.88 8.02 -0.29
CA ARG A 123 9.77 8.07 -1.46
C ARG A 123 9.45 7.04 -2.53
N THR A 124 9.03 5.84 -2.13
CA THR A 124 8.89 4.69 -3.04
C THR A 124 7.45 4.41 -3.46
N LEU A 125 6.47 4.67 -2.59
CA LEU A 125 5.07 4.35 -2.86
C LEU A 125 4.29 5.62 -3.26
N PRO A 126 3.53 5.59 -4.38
CA PRO A 126 2.80 6.75 -4.88
C PRO A 126 1.66 7.17 -3.93
N PRO A 127 1.28 8.47 -3.95
CA PRO A 127 0.26 9.05 -3.08
C PRO A 127 -1.11 8.40 -3.22
N ARG A 128 -1.84 8.33 -2.10
CA ARG A 128 -3.26 7.94 -2.06
C ARG A 128 -4.11 9.04 -2.72
N GLU A 129 -5.24 8.68 -3.31
CA GLU A 129 -6.13 9.67 -3.93
C GLU A 129 -6.78 10.62 -2.92
N ASP A 130 -6.85 10.21 -1.64
CA ASP A 130 -7.39 11.02 -0.54
C ASP A 130 -6.34 11.92 0.13
N GLU A 131 -5.07 11.83 -0.28
CA GLU A 131 -4.02 12.75 0.18
C GLU A 131 -3.95 13.92 -0.81
N GLU A 132 -4.78 14.94 -0.57
CA GLU A 132 -4.46 16.28 -1.05
C GLU A 132 -3.05 16.63 -0.57
N PRO A 133 -2.20 17.25 -1.41
CA PRO A 133 -0.89 17.68 -0.96
C PRO A 133 -1.11 18.66 0.19
N ALA A 134 -0.56 18.34 1.37
CA ALA A 134 -0.38 19.33 2.41
C ALA A 134 0.50 20.43 1.79
N GLU A 135 -0.13 21.55 1.44
CA GLU A 135 0.58 22.76 1.05
C GLU A 135 1.62 23.05 2.13
N GLU A 136 2.86 23.24 1.70
CA GLU A 136 3.95 23.71 2.54
C GLU A 136 3.46 24.88 3.40
N GLU A 137 3.45 24.72 4.72
CA GLU A 137 3.44 25.85 5.64
C GLU A 137 4.78 26.60 5.42
N GLY A 138 4.78 27.49 4.44
CA GLY A 138 5.79 28.52 4.25
C GLY A 138 5.70 29.51 5.39
N GLY A 139 6.37 29.19 6.50
CA GLY A 139 6.79 30.18 7.47
C GLY A 139 7.78 31.14 6.81
N GLU A 140 7.39 32.40 6.65
CA GLU A 140 8.36 33.49 6.60
C GLU A 140 8.12 34.43 7.77
N ALA A 141 9.25 34.69 8.43
CA ALA A 141 9.41 35.34 9.71
C ALA A 141 9.00 36.82 9.66
N GLY A 142 8.76 37.35 10.87
CA GLY A 142 8.37 38.73 11.07
C GLY A 142 9.39 39.76 10.58
N ASP A 143 8.84 40.89 10.15
CA ASP A 143 9.55 42.15 10.00
C ASP A 143 9.01 43.10 11.10
N GLU A 144 9.67 43.10 12.25
CA GLU A 144 9.68 44.24 13.18
C GLU A 144 10.76 45.22 12.72
N GLU A 145 10.56 46.51 13.03
CA GLU A 145 11.41 47.69 12.74
C GLU A 145 11.32 48.19 11.28
N SER A 146 11.03 49.44 10.93
CA SER A 146 11.21 50.73 11.60
C SER A 146 10.71 51.82 10.62
N MET A 147 9.93 52.81 11.10
CA MET A 147 10.31 54.23 11.21
C MET A 147 10.49 55.02 9.89
N GLN A 148 9.98 56.28 9.92
CA GLN A 148 10.14 57.43 8.99
C GLN A 148 9.07 57.55 7.90
N GLU A 149 8.45 58.69 7.63
CA GLU A 149 8.50 60.07 8.17
C GLU A 149 7.21 60.80 7.72
#